data_AF-A0A2N5E4N2-F1
#
_entry.id   AF-A0A2N5E4N2-F1
#
_cell.length_a   1.000
_cell.length_b   1.000
_cell.length_c   1.000
_cell.angle_alpha   90.00
_cell.angle_beta   90.00
_cell.angle_gamma   90.00
#
_symmetry.space_group_name_H-M   'P 1'
#
loop_
_entity.id
_entity.type
_entity.pdbx_description
1 polymer ?
#
loop_
_entity_poly.entity_id
_entity_poly.type
_entity_poly.pdbx_seq_one_letter_code
_entity_poly.pdbx_strand_id
1 'polypeptide(L)'
;MKASTMTAALLAGVMSFGALAAQEISKEEATKYEKVGTVTTTAETTSPMDAKQELSKLADEKGGKYFVVIAGREHGKVSAIAEVYK
;
A
#
# COMPACT_ATOMS: atom_id res chain seq x y z
N MET A 1 -42.32 -36.40 -17.75
CA MET A 1 -41.64 -36.51 -16.43
C MET A 1 -40.20 -36.02 -16.57
N LYS A 2 -39.70 -35.38 -15.51
CA LYS A 2 -38.30 -34.99 -15.23
C LYS A 2 -37.92 -33.62 -15.82
N ALA A 3 -38.25 -32.55 -15.11
CA ALA A 3 -37.41 -31.90 -14.07
C ALA A 3 -36.37 -31.00 -14.78
N SER A 4 -36.60 -29.69 -14.90
CA SER A 4 -36.60 -28.71 -13.80
C SER A 4 -35.37 -28.89 -12.91
N THR A 5 -34.22 -28.37 -13.36
CA THR A 5 -33.10 -27.92 -12.52
C THR A 5 -32.05 -27.26 -13.44
N MET A 6 -32.36 -26.06 -13.93
CA MET A 6 -31.31 -25.11 -14.29
C MET A 6 -30.71 -24.59 -12.98
N THR A 7 -29.76 -25.34 -12.43
CA THR A 7 -28.83 -24.85 -11.41
C THR A 7 -27.87 -23.86 -12.07
N ALA A 8 -28.33 -22.64 -12.34
CA ALA A 8 -27.45 -21.50 -12.54
C ALA A 8 -26.96 -21.04 -11.16
N ALA A 9 -26.08 -21.86 -10.58
CA ALA A 9 -25.36 -21.52 -9.38
C ALA A 9 -24.49 -20.28 -9.67
N LEU A 10 -24.92 -19.16 -9.10
CA LEU A 10 -24.07 -18.37 -8.22
C LEU A 10 -22.61 -18.20 -8.68
N LEU A 11 -22.37 -17.45 -9.77
CA LEU A 11 -21.07 -16.77 -9.91
C LEU A 11 -21.22 -15.38 -9.31
N ALA A 12 -21.26 -15.39 -7.98
CA ALA A 12 -21.12 -14.22 -7.14
C ALA A 12 -19.80 -13.52 -7.47
N GLY A 13 -19.91 -12.20 -7.65
CA GLY A 13 -18.86 -11.20 -7.71
C GLY A 13 -17.43 -11.70 -7.84
N VAL A 14 -16.87 -11.56 -9.05
CA VAL A 14 -15.46 -11.18 -9.14
C VAL A 14 -15.35 -9.82 -8.45
N MET A 15 -15.03 -9.81 -7.16
CA MET A 15 -14.55 -8.61 -6.51
C MET A 15 -13.28 -8.25 -7.25
N SER A 16 -13.40 -7.29 -8.15
CA SER A 16 -12.26 -6.60 -8.74
C SER A 16 -11.48 -6.00 -7.57
N PHE A 17 -10.47 -6.71 -7.09
CA PHE A 17 -9.39 -6.13 -6.33
C PHE A 17 -8.63 -5.26 -7.34
N GLY A 18 -9.18 -4.08 -7.61
CA GLY A 18 -8.45 -3.03 -8.29
C GLY A 18 -7.12 -2.87 -7.58
N ALA A 19 -6.04 -2.77 -8.36
CA ALA A 19 -4.71 -2.51 -7.84
C ALA A 19 -4.75 -1.22 -7.01
N LEU A 20 -4.95 -1.38 -5.71
CA LEU A 20 -4.83 -0.31 -4.73
C LEU A 20 -3.33 -0.12 -4.58
N ALA A 21 -2.80 0.90 -5.26
CA ALA A 21 -1.53 1.49 -4.86
C ALA A 21 -1.60 1.78 -3.35
N ALA A 22 -0.52 1.55 -2.63
CA ALA A 22 -0.50 1.68 -1.19
C ALA A 22 -1.14 3.02 -0.79
N GLN A 23 -2.17 2.95 0.04
CA GLN A 23 -2.91 4.14 0.40
C GLN A 23 -2.15 4.82 1.54
N GLU A 24 -1.89 6.11 1.40
CA GLU A 24 -1.36 6.90 2.50
C GLU A 24 -2.46 7.01 3.55
N ILE A 25 -2.26 6.36 4.70
CA ILE A 25 -3.20 6.36 5.82
C ILE A 25 -2.71 7.28 6.93
N SER A 26 -3.64 7.74 7.75
CA SER A 26 -3.29 8.49 8.94
C SER A 26 -2.82 7.56 10.07
N LYS A 27 -2.07 8.09 11.04
CA LYS A 27 -1.57 7.29 12.18
C LYS A 27 -2.68 6.60 12.97
N GLU A 28 -3.88 7.18 13.00
CA GLU A 28 -5.04 6.61 13.70
C GLU A 28 -5.56 5.36 13.01
N GLU A 29 -5.44 5.28 11.69
CA GLU A 29 -5.79 4.08 10.93
C GLU A 29 -4.66 3.06 10.98
N ALA A 30 -3.40 3.53 10.95
CA ALA A 30 -2.22 2.67 11.04
C ALA A 30 -2.16 1.83 12.31
N THR A 31 -2.74 2.29 13.41
CA THR A 31 -2.86 1.50 14.66
C THR A 31 -3.88 0.36 14.57
N LYS A 32 -4.80 0.40 13.59
CA LYS A 32 -5.72 -0.71 13.28
C LYS A 32 -5.11 -1.76 12.36
N TYR A 33 -3.97 -1.44 11.74
CA TYR A 33 -3.24 -2.31 10.83
C TYR A 33 -1.97 -2.85 11.46
N GLU A 34 -1.46 -3.95 10.91
CA GLU A 34 -0.24 -4.56 11.41
C GLU A 34 0.96 -3.93 10.72
N LYS A 35 1.91 -3.40 11.50
CA LYS A 35 3.16 -2.86 10.96
C LYS A 35 3.96 -4.01 10.34
N VAL A 36 4.06 -4.01 9.01
CA VAL A 36 4.85 -4.96 8.23
C VAL A 36 6.33 -4.60 8.31
N GLY A 37 6.64 -3.31 8.34
CA GLY A 37 8.02 -2.84 8.43
C GLY A 37 8.16 -1.34 8.23
N THR A 38 9.39 -0.92 7.94
CA THR A 38 9.72 0.47 7.62
C THR A 38 10.53 0.46 6.32
N VAL A 39 10.18 1.36 5.41
CA VAL A 39 10.89 1.60 4.15
C VAL A 39 11.51 2.98 4.19
N THR A 40 12.70 3.09 3.60
CA THR A 40 13.48 4.32 3.56
C THR A 40 13.95 4.54 2.14
N THR A 41 13.80 5.75 1.62
CA THR A 41 14.39 6.09 0.33
C THR A 41 15.88 6.34 0.49
N THR A 42 16.63 5.91 -0.51
CA THR A 42 18.06 6.20 -0.57
C THR A 42 18.27 7.69 -0.79
N ALA A 43 19.31 8.23 -0.16
CA ALA A 43 19.76 9.62 -0.22
C ALA A 43 20.25 10.06 -1.62
N GLU A 44 19.75 9.44 -2.67
CA GLU A 44 20.00 9.76 -4.08
C GLU A 44 18.81 10.48 -4.70
N THR A 45 17.63 10.40 -4.06
CA THR A 45 16.49 11.20 -4.49
C THR A 45 16.78 12.67 -4.24
N THR A 46 16.61 13.47 -5.30
CA THR A 46 16.87 14.92 -5.28
C THR A 46 15.58 15.70 -5.07
N SER A 47 14.43 15.01 -4.98
CA SER A 47 13.12 15.63 -4.84
C SER A 47 12.22 14.87 -3.86
N PRO A 48 11.50 15.57 -2.97
CA PRO A 48 10.57 14.95 -2.03
C PRO A 48 9.41 14.20 -2.74
N MET A 49 9.08 14.57 -3.98
CA MET A 49 8.09 13.85 -4.80
C MET A 49 8.57 12.45 -5.20
N ASP A 50 9.80 12.33 -5.70
CA ASP A 50 10.40 11.04 -6.04
C ASP A 50 10.56 10.17 -4.79
N ALA A 51 10.94 10.78 -3.67
CA ALA A 51 11.02 10.09 -2.40
C ALA A 51 9.65 9.49 -2.00
N LYS A 52 8.55 10.25 -2.13
CA LYS A 52 7.21 9.74 -1.83
C LYS A 52 6.80 8.60 -2.77
N GLN A 53 7.07 8.73 -4.07
CA GLN A 53 6.76 7.67 -5.04
C GLN A 53 7.55 6.39 -4.78
N GLU A 54 8.85 6.51 -4.48
CA GLU A 54 9.66 5.37 -4.07
C GLU A 54 9.11 4.70 -2.82
N LEU A 55 8.76 5.48 -1.77
CA LEU A 55 8.20 4.91 -0.54
C LEU A 55 6.91 4.15 -0.80
N SER A 56 6.01 4.70 -1.62
CA SER A 56 4.77 4.04 -2.00
C SER A 56 5.07 2.71 -2.71
N LYS A 57 5.99 2.72 -3.69
CA LYS A 57 6.37 1.53 -4.44
C LYS A 57 7.07 0.49 -3.55
N LEU A 58 7.95 0.91 -2.66
CA LEU A 58 8.63 0.06 -1.67
C LEU A 58 7.63 -0.55 -0.69
N ALA A 59 6.61 0.21 -0.27
CA ALA A 59 5.54 -0.28 0.58
C ALA A 59 4.70 -1.34 -0.14
N ASP A 60 4.32 -1.09 -1.40
CA ASP A 60 3.62 -2.06 -2.26
C ASP A 60 4.44 -3.35 -2.47
N GLU A 61 5.74 -3.22 -2.79
CA GLU A 61 6.66 -4.35 -2.98
C GLU A 61 6.87 -5.17 -1.69
N LYS A 62 6.83 -4.51 -0.53
CA LYS A 62 6.88 -5.16 0.79
C LYS A 62 5.59 -5.89 1.15
N GLY A 63 4.55 -5.80 0.31
CA GLY A 63 3.22 -6.35 0.60
C GLY A 63 2.43 -5.54 1.62
N GLY A 64 2.80 -4.27 1.81
CA GLY A 64 1.98 -3.31 2.53
C GLY A 64 0.83 -2.82 1.70
N LYS A 65 -0.36 -2.77 2.28
CA LYS A 65 -1.52 -2.10 1.68
C LYS A 65 -1.54 -0.60 1.98
N TYR A 66 -0.81 -0.22 3.02
CA TYR A 66 -0.82 1.13 3.53
C TYR A 66 0.59 1.57 3.91
N PHE A 67 0.87 2.86 3.76
CA PHE A 67 2.10 3.44 4.26
C PHE A 67 1.85 4.77 4.95
N VAL A 68 2.71 5.09 5.90
CA VAL A 68 2.68 6.36 6.65
C VAL A 68 4.05 6.97 6.59
N VAL A 69 4.17 8.12 5.94
CA VAL A 69 5.42 8.88 5.91
C VAL A 69 5.62 9.49 7.30
N ILE A 70 6.68 9.05 8.01
CA ILE A 70 6.96 9.49 9.38
C ILE A 70 8.08 10.53 9.45
N ALA A 71 8.96 10.60 8.44
CA ALA A 71 10.02 11.60 8.39
C ALA A 71 10.51 11.83 6.96
N GLY A 72 10.72 13.10 6.60
CA GLY A 72 11.57 13.50 5.48
C GLY A 72 12.78 14.25 6.02
N ARG A 73 13.99 13.79 5.72
CA ARG A 73 15.23 14.49 6.02
C ARG A 73 15.83 15.04 4.75
N GLU A 74 16.24 16.30 4.81
CA GLU A 74 16.91 17.00 3.74
C GLU A 74 18.21 17.58 4.30
N HIS A 75 19.27 16.77 4.27
CA HIS A 75 20.60 17.14 4.79
C HIS A 75 21.64 16.95 3.67
N GLY A 76 21.56 17.82 2.65
CA GLY A 76 22.38 17.72 1.42
C GLY A 76 21.94 16.61 0.44
N LYS A 77 21.11 15.68 0.91
CA LYS A 77 20.44 14.61 0.16
C LYS A 77 19.03 14.44 0.73
N VAL A 78 18.04 14.16 -0.11
CA VAL A 78 16.65 13.93 0.35
C VAL A 78 16.51 12.46 0.74
N SER A 79 16.01 12.18 1.94
CA SER A 79 15.71 10.83 2.41
C SER A 79 14.38 10.84 3.13
N ALA A 80 13.45 10.01 2.70
CA ALA A 80 12.16 9.87 3.35
C ALA A 80 12.04 8.50 4.01
N ILE A 81 11.32 8.44 5.12
CA ILE A 81 11.09 7.26 5.94
C ILE A 81 9.57 7.09 6.02
N ALA A 82 9.09 5.93 5.58
CA ALA A 82 7.70 5.53 5.76
C ALA A 82 7.59 4.19 6.48
N GLU A 83 6.57 4.08 7.32
CA GLU A 83 6.17 2.80 7.92
C GLU A 83 5.13 2.14 7.03
N VAL A 84 5.24 0.82 6.88
CA VAL A 84 4.41 0.02 5.98
C VAL A 84 3.50 -0.87 6.83
N TYR A 85 2.22 -0.91 6.47
CA TYR A 85 1.17 -1.63 7.19
C TYR A 85 0.33 -2.50 6.25
N LYS A 86 -0.22 -3.60 6.76
CA LYS A 86 -1.18 -4.45 6.05
C LYS A 86 -2.47 -4.65 6.83
#